data_AF-A0AA41QUF6-F1
#
_entry.id   AF-A0AA41QUF6-F1
#
_cell.length_a   1.000
_cell.length_b   1.000
_cell.length_c   1.000
_cell.angle_alpha   90.00
_cell.angle_beta   90.00
_cell.angle_gamma   90.00
#
_symmetry.space_group_name_H-M   'P 1'
#
loop_
_entity.id
_entity.type
_entity.pdbx_description
1 polymer ?
#
loop_
_entity_poly.entity_id
_entity_poly.type
_entity_poly.pdbx_seq_one_letter_code
_entity_poly.pdbx_strand_id
1 'polypeptide(L)'
;MTALIFVNLVVPTGTAHAASERPFGECPAVNYAPSCGIELQVGQDGSIGVAVDNSVGSYDGADDTLVGIVNNSLVPVSAITVTGPGSGLAGFDGDGLCAYSGCNYGPTDYEGPGTSFVTRSNLPDSAEVDFTPALAPGSTAYFSLEGALQSAQLTARTGAIQGKKSLIFVHGINEEAQSKTAFTEFPSIFSRVGNVVLEGFVYYEDVAQGNVANGLGACGSGLPLNVVEKAAAVGMPISGSHDFGSPNCDGSSSIGVNAIKLEEQIKKDFEDSGNQPVILVGYSMGGSIIRGMIAYSQLAGDHVAEKMIDSVSFIHGVQQGSPLANAGAIPPIRLWRAARNS
;
A
#
# COMPACT_ATOMS: atom_id res chain seq x y z
N MET A 1 40.19 66.28 8.20
CA MET A 1 39.80 64.86 8.31
C MET A 1 38.31 64.80 8.02
N THR A 2 37.94 64.37 6.81
CA THR A 2 36.55 64.36 6.34
C THR A 2 36.08 62.91 6.34
N ALA A 3 35.10 62.58 7.18
CA ALA A 3 34.57 61.22 7.30
C ALA A 3 33.40 61.02 6.33
N LEU A 4 33.56 60.09 5.38
CA LEU A 4 32.47 59.57 4.57
C LEU A 4 31.66 58.56 5.38
N ILE A 5 30.36 58.79 5.51
CA ILE A 5 29.39 57.85 6.07
C ILE A 5 28.80 57.05 4.90
N PHE A 6 29.09 55.75 4.85
CA PHE A 6 28.44 54.82 3.92
C PHE A 6 27.14 54.32 4.56
N VAL A 7 26.01 54.66 3.93
CA VAL A 7 24.70 54.09 4.25
C VAL A 7 24.52 52.84 3.37
N ASN A 8 24.55 51.66 3.98
CA ASN A 8 24.21 50.41 3.29
C ASN A 8 22.69 50.27 3.22
N LEU A 9 22.14 50.42 2.01
CA LEU A 9 20.74 50.14 1.71
C LEU A 9 20.60 48.63 1.45
N VAL A 10 20.01 47.90 2.39
CA VAL A 10 19.66 46.49 2.20
C VAL A 10 18.34 46.43 1.43
N VAL A 11 18.40 46.04 0.16
CA VAL A 11 17.20 45.72 -0.63
C VAL A 11 16.89 44.24 -0.40
N PRO A 12 15.71 43.87 0.14
CA PRO A 12 15.31 42.47 0.21
C PRO A 12 14.95 42.00 -1.20
N THR A 13 15.77 41.13 -1.77
CA THR A 13 15.41 40.32 -2.94
C THR A 13 14.49 39.19 -2.49
N GLY A 14 13.22 39.52 -2.25
CA GLY A 14 12.16 38.51 -2.21
C GLY A 14 11.85 38.10 -3.65
N THR A 15 12.18 36.88 -4.03
CA THR A 15 11.62 36.26 -5.23
C THR A 15 10.13 36.07 -5.00
N ALA A 16 9.33 37.03 -5.47
CA ALA A 16 7.89 36.85 -5.60
C ALA A 16 7.67 35.71 -6.60
N HIS A 17 7.12 34.59 -6.14
CA HIS A 17 6.60 33.56 -7.04
C HIS A 17 5.43 34.19 -7.80
N ALA A 18 5.51 34.21 -9.12
CA ALA A 18 4.35 34.55 -9.93
C ALA A 18 3.28 33.49 -9.64
N ALA A 19 2.15 33.91 -9.07
CA ALA A 19 0.97 33.05 -9.06
C ALA A 19 0.61 32.76 -10.52
N SER A 20 0.36 31.49 -10.86
CA SER A 20 -0.06 31.13 -12.22
C SER A 20 -1.33 31.90 -12.58
N GLU A 21 -1.25 32.68 -13.66
CA GLU A 21 -2.34 33.49 -14.16
C GLU A 21 -3.14 32.65 -15.16
N ARG A 22 -4.40 32.36 -14.83
CA ARG A 22 -5.32 31.65 -15.72
C ARG A 22 -5.56 32.45 -17.00
N PRO A 23 -5.72 31.81 -18.18
CA PRO A 23 -5.77 30.35 -18.39
C PRO A 23 -4.39 29.68 -18.39
N PHE A 24 -4.31 28.45 -17.90
CA PHE A 24 -3.08 27.66 -17.76
C PHE A 24 -2.55 27.18 -19.12
N GLY A 25 -1.39 27.70 -19.54
CA GLY A 25 -0.85 27.55 -20.89
C GLY A 25 -0.05 26.26 -21.15
N GLU A 26 0.04 25.36 -20.18
CA GLU A 26 0.83 24.12 -20.24
C GLU A 26 0.19 23.10 -21.20
N CYS A 27 -1.12 23.19 -21.40
CA CYS A 27 -1.89 22.27 -22.24
C CYS A 27 -2.28 22.91 -23.57
N PRO A 28 -2.24 22.14 -24.68
CA PRO A 28 -2.84 22.57 -25.93
C PRO A 28 -4.37 22.64 -25.80
N ALA A 29 -5.02 23.33 -26.73
CA ALA A 29 -6.47 23.23 -26.88
C ALA A 29 -6.85 21.82 -27.35
N VAL A 30 -7.72 21.15 -26.61
CA VAL A 30 -8.22 19.80 -26.90
C VAL A 30 -9.73 19.85 -26.88
N ASN A 31 -10.35 19.64 -28.04
CA ASN A 31 -11.80 19.62 -28.21
C ASN A 31 -12.52 20.79 -27.49
N TYR A 32 -13.23 20.55 -26.38
CA TYR A 32 -13.95 21.61 -25.64
C TYR A 32 -13.09 22.39 -24.64
N ALA A 33 -11.89 21.94 -24.30
CA ALA A 33 -10.98 22.62 -23.38
C ALA A 33 -9.97 23.50 -24.17
N PRO A 34 -9.99 24.83 -24.00
CA PRO A 34 -9.04 25.72 -24.69
C PRO A 34 -7.64 25.72 -24.04
N SER A 35 -7.50 25.20 -22.82
CA SER A 35 -6.29 25.20 -21.98
C SER A 35 -6.42 24.14 -20.89
N CYS A 36 -5.48 24.04 -19.93
CA CYS A 36 -5.67 23.11 -18.81
C CYS A 36 -6.83 23.56 -17.91
N GLY A 37 -7.61 22.59 -17.42
CA GLY A 37 -8.57 22.83 -16.33
C GLY A 37 -7.90 22.85 -14.96
N ILE A 38 -6.75 22.18 -14.84
CA ILE A 38 -5.96 22.06 -13.60
C ILE A 38 -4.49 22.25 -13.93
N GLU A 39 -3.76 22.94 -13.06
CA GLU A 39 -2.31 23.07 -13.10
C GLU A 39 -1.69 22.60 -11.78
N LEU A 40 -0.71 21.70 -11.89
CA LEU A 40 0.12 21.21 -10.80
C LEU A 40 1.43 22.00 -10.77
N GLN A 41 1.78 22.58 -9.63
CA GLN A 41 2.99 23.38 -9.47
C GLN A 41 3.93 22.71 -8.47
N VAL A 42 5.06 22.18 -8.93
CA VAL A 42 6.08 21.62 -8.04
C VAL A 42 6.89 22.76 -7.43
N GLY A 43 6.76 22.97 -6.12
CA GLY A 43 7.49 23.99 -5.36
C GLY A 43 8.97 23.65 -5.16
N GLN A 44 9.74 24.63 -4.71
CA GLN A 44 11.18 24.47 -4.44
C GLN A 44 11.51 23.41 -3.38
N ASP A 45 10.58 23.15 -2.46
CA ASP A 45 10.68 22.14 -1.41
C ASP A 45 10.15 20.76 -1.85
N GLY A 46 9.71 20.61 -3.11
CA GLY A 46 9.12 19.39 -3.65
C GLY A 46 7.64 19.19 -3.31
N SER A 47 7.00 20.13 -2.59
CA SER A 47 5.55 20.14 -2.43
C SER A 47 4.87 20.41 -3.79
N ILE A 48 3.63 19.94 -3.99
CA ILE A 48 2.86 20.25 -5.20
C ILE A 48 1.63 21.06 -4.82
N GLY A 49 1.55 22.27 -5.37
CA GLY A 49 0.34 23.09 -5.35
C GLY A 49 -0.61 22.66 -6.48
N VAL A 50 -1.91 22.75 -6.23
CA VAL A 50 -2.95 22.48 -7.23
C VAL A 50 -3.74 23.76 -7.47
N ALA A 51 -3.76 24.23 -8.72
CA ALA A 51 -4.55 25.36 -9.15
C ALA A 51 -5.63 24.90 -10.13
N VAL A 52 -6.85 25.42 -10.00
CA VAL A 52 -8.01 25.02 -10.79
C VAL A 52 -8.56 26.21 -11.57
N ASP A 53 -8.79 26.02 -12.86
CA ASP A 53 -9.49 26.97 -13.71
C ASP A 53 -10.94 26.53 -13.94
N ASN A 54 -11.83 26.99 -13.06
CA ASN A 54 -13.27 26.72 -13.16
C ASN A 54 -13.94 27.28 -14.43
N SER A 55 -13.23 28.09 -15.24
CA SER A 55 -13.76 28.54 -16.54
C SER A 55 -13.52 27.54 -17.67
N VAL A 56 -12.65 26.55 -17.44
CA VAL A 56 -12.34 25.47 -18.38
C VAL A 56 -13.06 24.21 -17.92
N GLY A 57 -14.04 23.77 -18.73
CA GLY A 57 -14.77 22.53 -18.52
C GLY A 57 -13.97 21.29 -18.92
N SER A 58 -14.64 20.14 -18.95
CA SER A 58 -14.05 18.90 -19.45
C SER A 58 -13.74 19.00 -20.95
N TYR A 59 -12.69 18.32 -21.43
CA TYR A 59 -12.31 18.42 -22.84
C TYR A 59 -13.20 17.56 -23.74
N ASP A 60 -13.75 16.46 -23.23
CA ASP A 60 -14.67 15.52 -23.88
C ASP A 60 -16.13 16.03 -23.92
N GLY A 61 -16.47 17.01 -23.08
CA GLY A 61 -17.82 17.52 -22.87
C GLY A 61 -18.65 16.74 -21.84
N ALA A 62 -18.09 15.73 -21.19
CA ALA A 62 -18.70 14.97 -20.11
C ALA A 62 -17.96 15.22 -18.78
N ASP A 63 -16.81 14.59 -18.56
CA ASP A 63 -16.12 14.64 -17.29
C ASP A 63 -14.60 14.66 -17.36
N ASP A 64 -13.94 14.24 -18.44
CA ASP A 64 -12.47 14.21 -18.48
C ASP A 64 -11.75 15.56 -18.36
N THR A 65 -10.68 15.56 -17.55
CA THR A 65 -9.95 16.78 -17.20
C THR A 65 -8.55 16.83 -17.81
N LEU A 66 -8.23 17.96 -18.46
CA LEU A 66 -6.89 18.25 -18.97
C LEU A 66 -6.02 18.89 -17.88
N VAL A 67 -4.88 18.27 -17.59
CA VAL A 67 -4.00 18.64 -16.46
C VAL A 67 -2.62 19.04 -16.98
N GLY A 68 -2.19 20.24 -16.58
CA GLY A 68 -0.84 20.74 -16.79
C GLY A 68 0.02 20.56 -15.55
N ILE A 69 1.33 20.46 -15.73
CA ILE A 69 2.30 20.51 -14.64
C ILE A 69 3.47 21.42 -14.99
N VAL A 70 3.92 22.21 -14.02
CA VAL A 70 5.14 23.01 -14.08
C VAL A 70 6.08 22.64 -12.93
N ASN A 71 7.35 22.35 -13.25
CA ASN A 71 8.38 22.08 -12.25
C ASN A 71 9.09 23.37 -11.82
N ASN A 72 8.62 24.05 -10.77
CA ASN A 72 9.30 25.21 -10.19
C ASN A 72 10.37 24.83 -9.15
N SER A 73 10.70 23.54 -9.02
CA SER A 73 11.74 23.07 -8.10
C SER A 73 13.15 23.24 -8.65
N LEU A 74 14.16 23.00 -7.80
CA LEU A 74 15.57 23.06 -8.19
C LEU A 74 16.12 21.74 -8.75
N VAL A 75 15.30 20.69 -8.77
CA VAL A 75 15.71 19.33 -9.17
C VAL A 75 14.79 18.76 -10.25
N PRO A 76 15.29 17.86 -11.11
CA PRO A 76 14.42 17.14 -12.04
C PRO A 76 13.37 16.29 -11.31
N VAL A 77 12.15 16.27 -11.83
CA VAL A 77 11.05 15.44 -11.32
C VAL A 77 10.78 14.31 -12.30
N SER A 78 11.05 13.07 -11.88
CA SER A 78 10.84 11.89 -12.72
C SER A 78 9.42 11.33 -12.63
N ALA A 79 8.71 11.60 -11.54
CA ALA A 79 7.36 11.11 -11.32
C ALA A 79 6.58 12.02 -10.36
N ILE A 80 5.26 11.99 -10.46
CA ILE A 80 4.33 12.50 -9.44
C ILE A 80 3.27 11.44 -9.14
N THR A 81 2.67 11.54 -7.96
CA THR A 81 1.43 10.84 -7.64
C THR A 81 0.31 11.87 -7.51
N VAL A 82 -0.79 11.68 -8.23
CA VAL A 82 -2.01 12.48 -8.13
C VAL A 82 -3.08 11.64 -7.44
N THR A 83 -3.80 12.25 -6.49
CA THR A 83 -4.89 11.61 -5.75
C THR A 83 -6.10 12.54 -5.67
N GLY A 84 -7.28 11.99 -5.94
CA GLY A 84 -8.57 12.68 -5.84
C GLY A 84 -9.62 11.75 -5.23
N PRO A 85 -9.88 11.81 -3.93
CA PRO A 85 -10.78 10.85 -3.27
C PRO A 85 -12.19 10.85 -3.88
N GLY A 86 -12.70 9.67 -4.23
CA GLY A 86 -14.03 9.47 -4.83
C GLY A 86 -14.17 9.97 -6.27
N SER A 87 -13.07 10.22 -6.98
CA SER A 87 -13.10 10.74 -8.36
C SER A 87 -13.03 9.66 -9.43
N GLY A 88 -12.43 8.50 -9.13
CA GLY A 88 -12.12 7.50 -10.15
C GLY A 88 -11.06 7.94 -11.15
N LEU A 89 -10.20 8.91 -10.82
CA LEU A 89 -9.26 9.56 -11.77
C LEU A 89 -8.30 8.63 -12.54
N ALA A 90 -8.18 7.36 -12.13
CA ALA A 90 -7.35 6.34 -12.76
C ALA A 90 -8.17 5.26 -13.50
N GLY A 91 -9.45 5.53 -13.79
CA GLY A 91 -10.38 4.59 -14.42
C GLY A 91 -10.03 4.21 -15.87
N PHE A 92 -9.54 5.17 -16.65
CA PHE A 92 -9.16 5.10 -18.06
C PHE A 92 -10.11 4.23 -18.89
N ASP A 93 -11.30 4.75 -19.20
CA ASP A 93 -12.38 4.02 -19.84
C ASP A 93 -12.34 4.05 -21.39
N GLY A 94 -11.40 4.82 -21.95
CA GLY A 94 -10.97 4.74 -23.34
C GLY A 94 -11.37 5.94 -24.20
N ASP A 95 -11.76 7.06 -23.60
CA ASP A 95 -12.00 8.34 -24.27
C ASP A 95 -10.98 9.43 -23.91
N GLY A 96 -9.77 9.02 -23.52
CA GLY A 96 -8.69 9.91 -23.15
C GLY A 96 -8.24 10.92 -24.22
N LEU A 97 -7.28 11.75 -23.85
CA LEU A 97 -6.68 12.80 -24.68
C LEU A 97 -6.43 12.41 -26.15
N CYS A 98 -5.92 11.20 -26.41
CA CYS A 98 -5.58 10.73 -27.74
C CYS A 98 -6.78 10.35 -28.61
N ALA A 99 -7.94 10.08 -28.02
CA ALA A 99 -9.20 9.93 -28.77
C ALA A 99 -9.59 11.24 -29.51
N TYR A 100 -9.24 12.40 -28.94
CA TYR A 100 -9.58 13.71 -29.49
C TYR A 100 -8.43 14.39 -30.24
N SER A 101 -7.18 14.10 -29.86
CA SER A 101 -5.98 14.72 -30.45
C SER A 101 -5.35 13.88 -31.56
N GLY A 102 -5.78 12.63 -31.74
CA GLY A 102 -5.21 11.71 -32.74
C GLY A 102 -3.75 11.35 -32.45
N CYS A 103 -3.36 11.35 -31.17
CA CYS A 103 -2.01 11.02 -30.73
C CYS A 103 -1.83 9.53 -30.42
N ASN A 104 -0.58 9.14 -30.15
CA ASN A 104 -0.21 7.82 -29.64
C ASN A 104 0.96 8.00 -28.68
N TYR A 105 0.67 8.52 -27.49
CA TYR A 105 1.68 8.82 -26.47
C TYR A 105 1.87 7.66 -25.49
N GLY A 106 0.83 6.84 -25.27
CA GLY A 106 0.89 5.70 -24.38
C GLY A 106 -0.32 4.78 -24.53
N PRO A 107 -0.36 3.70 -23.75
CA PRO A 107 -1.36 2.65 -23.89
C PRO A 107 -2.73 2.98 -23.30
N THR A 108 -2.88 4.01 -22.45
CA THR A 108 -4.18 4.35 -21.87
C THR A 108 -4.96 5.34 -22.74
N ASP A 109 -4.29 6.01 -23.68
CA ASP A 109 -4.80 7.14 -24.47
C ASP A 109 -5.00 8.44 -23.65
N TYR A 110 -4.72 8.44 -22.34
CA TYR A 110 -4.74 9.65 -21.49
C TYR A 110 -3.36 10.32 -21.40
N GLU A 111 -2.30 9.66 -21.86
CA GLU A 111 -0.94 10.18 -21.77
C GLU A 111 -0.75 11.42 -22.66
N GLY A 112 0.02 12.40 -22.17
CA GLY A 112 0.61 13.42 -23.02
C GLY A 112 2.04 13.09 -23.45
N PRO A 113 2.69 13.96 -24.22
CA PRO A 113 4.05 13.76 -24.70
C PRO A 113 5.03 13.50 -23.54
N GLY A 114 5.71 12.35 -23.57
CA GLY A 114 6.72 12.00 -22.58
C GLY A 114 6.16 11.67 -21.20
N THR A 115 4.86 11.41 -21.07
CA THR A 115 4.26 10.92 -19.82
C THR A 115 3.85 9.45 -19.94
N SER A 116 3.84 8.72 -18.83
CA SER A 116 3.20 7.41 -18.74
C SER A 116 2.52 7.22 -17.39
N PHE A 117 1.50 6.38 -17.34
CA PHE A 117 0.78 6.12 -16.09
C PHE A 117 1.16 4.81 -15.43
N VAL A 118 1.23 4.83 -14.09
CA VAL A 118 1.10 3.65 -13.25
C VAL A 118 -0.17 3.79 -12.44
N THR A 119 -1.10 2.86 -12.60
CA THR A 119 -2.36 2.81 -11.84
C THR A 119 -2.45 1.52 -11.05
N ARG A 120 -3.39 1.46 -10.09
CA ARG A 120 -3.70 0.24 -9.35
C ARG A 120 -5.20 0.05 -9.23
N SER A 121 -5.65 -1.19 -9.42
CA SER A 121 -7.07 -1.54 -9.32
C SER A 121 -7.68 -1.29 -7.95
N ASN A 122 -6.87 -1.31 -6.88
CA ASN A 122 -7.29 -0.99 -5.51
C ASN A 122 -7.17 0.50 -5.14
N LEU A 123 -6.65 1.35 -6.04
CA LEU A 123 -6.52 2.80 -5.86
C LEU A 123 -7.09 3.53 -7.10
N PRO A 124 -8.38 3.38 -7.41
CA PRO A 124 -8.99 4.01 -8.59
C PRO A 124 -8.96 5.55 -8.53
N ASP A 125 -8.75 6.11 -7.34
CA ASP A 125 -8.64 7.53 -7.07
C ASP A 125 -7.18 8.04 -7.11
N SER A 126 -6.23 7.25 -7.61
CA SER A 126 -4.81 7.66 -7.65
C SER A 126 -4.07 7.13 -8.88
N ALA A 127 -3.27 8.00 -9.47
CA ALA A 127 -2.41 7.69 -10.61
C ALA A 127 -0.99 8.22 -10.37
N GLU A 128 0.00 7.43 -10.75
CA GLU A 128 1.38 7.87 -10.90
C GLU A 128 1.52 8.40 -12.31
N VAL A 129 2.18 9.53 -12.46
CA VAL A 129 2.56 10.06 -13.77
C VAL A 129 4.08 10.11 -13.81
N ASP A 130 4.66 9.24 -14.62
CA ASP A 130 6.09 9.19 -14.91
C ASP A 130 6.43 10.13 -16.06
N PHE A 131 7.60 10.76 -15.99
CA PHE A 131 8.10 11.69 -17.00
C PHE A 131 9.38 11.15 -17.64
N THR A 132 9.36 11.00 -18.97
CA THR A 132 10.49 10.55 -19.78
C THR A 132 10.76 11.52 -20.94
N PRO A 133 11.81 12.34 -20.89
CA PRO A 133 12.76 12.49 -19.78
C PRO A 133 12.12 13.15 -18.54
N ALA A 134 12.78 13.06 -17.39
CA ALA A 134 12.35 13.75 -16.17
C ALA A 134 12.18 15.25 -16.42
N LEU A 135 11.15 15.87 -15.83
CA LEU A 135 10.87 17.30 -15.98
C LEU A 135 12.00 18.11 -15.33
N ALA A 136 12.82 18.77 -16.13
CA ALA A 136 13.86 19.66 -15.62
C ALA A 136 13.25 20.90 -14.92
N PRO A 137 14.00 21.59 -14.04
CA PRO A 137 13.59 22.86 -13.47
C PRO A 137 13.10 23.85 -14.54
N GLY A 138 11.93 24.46 -14.31
CA GLY A 138 11.24 25.37 -15.21
C GLY A 138 10.55 24.71 -16.41
N SER A 139 10.59 23.38 -16.55
CA SER A 139 9.92 22.66 -17.64
C SER A 139 8.48 22.32 -17.28
N THR A 140 7.69 22.09 -18.32
CA THR A 140 6.26 21.75 -18.22
C THR A 140 5.95 20.43 -18.92
N ALA A 141 4.84 19.82 -18.55
CA ALA A 141 4.19 18.73 -19.27
C ALA A 141 2.67 18.83 -19.11
N TYR A 142 1.94 18.02 -19.87
CA TYR A 142 0.50 17.89 -19.75
C TYR A 142 0.09 16.43 -19.99
N PHE A 143 -1.09 16.07 -19.48
CA PHE A 143 -1.74 14.77 -19.64
C PHE A 143 -3.24 14.95 -19.33
N SER A 144 -4.06 13.93 -19.57
CA SER A 144 -5.45 13.90 -19.09
C SER A 144 -5.64 12.92 -17.95
N LEU A 145 -6.70 13.15 -17.16
CA LEU A 145 -7.18 12.23 -16.14
C LEU A 145 -8.70 12.12 -16.25
N GLU A 146 -9.20 11.00 -15.75
CA GLU A 146 -10.63 10.69 -15.69
C GLU A 146 -11.38 11.60 -14.72
N GLY A 147 -12.64 11.86 -15.07
CA GLY A 147 -13.62 12.48 -14.20
C GLY A 147 -13.47 13.99 -14.03
N ALA A 148 -14.53 14.63 -13.51
CA ALA A 148 -14.63 16.09 -13.41
C ALA A 148 -13.82 16.65 -12.23
N LEU A 149 -12.49 16.67 -12.38
CA LEU A 149 -11.56 16.90 -11.28
C LEU A 149 -11.53 18.34 -10.78
N GLN A 150 -12.12 19.30 -11.49
CA GLN A 150 -12.32 20.66 -10.98
C GLN A 150 -13.22 20.67 -9.72
N SER A 151 -14.09 19.66 -9.58
CA SER A 151 -14.94 19.47 -8.40
C SER A 151 -14.33 18.53 -7.35
N ALA A 152 -13.29 17.78 -7.71
CA ALA A 152 -12.58 16.87 -6.81
C ALA A 152 -11.51 17.62 -6.01
N GLN A 153 -11.28 17.20 -4.75
CA GLN A 153 -10.10 17.65 -4.01
C GLN A 153 -8.87 16.89 -4.51
N LEU A 154 -8.26 17.40 -5.58
CA LEU A 154 -6.97 16.89 -6.04
C LEU A 154 -5.86 17.30 -5.08
N THR A 155 -4.99 16.33 -4.80
CA THR A 155 -3.70 16.52 -4.17
C THR A 155 -2.66 15.82 -5.00
N ALA A 156 -1.42 16.31 -4.96
CA ALA A 156 -0.32 15.66 -5.64
C ALA A 156 0.96 15.74 -4.79
N ARG A 157 1.89 14.82 -5.05
CA ARG A 157 3.25 14.84 -4.50
C ARG A 157 4.25 14.34 -5.52
N THR A 158 5.51 14.72 -5.37
CA THR A 158 6.59 14.14 -6.18
C THR A 158 6.84 12.67 -5.82
N GLY A 159 7.32 11.92 -6.80
CA GLY A 159 7.72 10.53 -6.69
C GLY A 159 6.61 9.54 -7.00
N ALA A 160 7.00 8.26 -7.05
CA ALA A 160 6.14 7.16 -7.41
C ALA A 160 4.95 6.98 -6.46
N ILE A 161 3.88 6.30 -6.90
CA ILE A 161 2.85 5.79 -6.01
C ILE A 161 3.55 4.82 -5.05
N GLN A 162 3.78 5.28 -3.82
CA GLN A 162 4.13 4.42 -2.72
C GLN A 162 2.81 3.94 -2.14
N GLY A 163 2.56 2.62 -2.18
CA GLY A 163 1.49 2.09 -1.33
C GLY A 163 1.85 2.37 0.12
N LYS A 164 0.83 2.52 0.95
CA LYS A 164 1.03 2.41 2.40
C LYS A 164 1.61 1.02 2.68
N LYS A 165 2.60 0.93 3.56
CA LYS A 165 3.11 -0.38 4.01
C LYS A 165 1.99 -1.13 4.71
N SER A 166 1.81 -2.42 4.47
CA SER A 166 0.88 -3.19 5.30
C SER A 166 1.54 -3.55 6.63
N LEU A 167 0.78 -3.43 7.72
CA LEU A 167 1.11 -3.96 9.02
C LEU A 167 0.11 -5.06 9.34
N ILE A 168 0.56 -6.31 9.28
CA ILE A 168 -0.26 -7.47 9.59
C ILE A 168 -0.12 -7.81 11.07
N PHE A 169 -1.23 -7.72 11.80
CA PHE A 169 -1.35 -8.17 13.18
C PHE A 169 -1.84 -9.62 13.22
N VAL A 170 -1.02 -10.51 13.77
CA VAL A 170 -1.30 -11.94 13.93
C VAL A 170 -1.65 -12.18 15.40
N HIS A 171 -2.93 -12.45 15.67
CA HIS A 171 -3.53 -12.41 17.01
C HIS A 171 -3.23 -13.65 17.89
N GLY A 172 -3.75 -13.70 19.11
CA GLY A 172 -3.62 -14.85 20.01
C GLY A 172 -4.70 -15.92 19.83
N ILE A 173 -4.64 -16.98 20.65
CA ILE A 173 -5.72 -17.97 20.79
C ILE A 173 -6.93 -17.30 21.45
N ASN A 174 -8.15 -17.63 21.00
CA ASN A 174 -9.42 -17.06 21.48
C ASN A 174 -9.59 -15.54 21.22
N GLU A 175 -8.83 -14.99 20.27
CA GLU A 175 -9.03 -13.63 19.78
C GLU A 175 -9.57 -13.71 18.36
N GLU A 176 -10.55 -12.88 18.01
CA GLU A 176 -11.02 -12.80 16.63
C GLU A 176 -10.18 -11.77 15.88
N ALA A 177 -9.69 -12.13 14.70
CA ALA A 177 -8.99 -11.21 13.79
C ALA A 177 -9.77 -9.94 13.43
N GLN A 178 -11.10 -9.98 13.55
CA GLN A 178 -11.99 -8.84 13.30
C GLN A 178 -12.52 -8.19 14.60
N SER A 179 -12.34 -8.82 15.76
CA SER A 179 -12.79 -8.22 17.01
C SER A 179 -11.92 -7.00 17.29
N LYS A 180 -12.58 -5.84 17.36
CA LYS A 180 -11.99 -4.56 17.75
C LYS A 180 -11.25 -4.62 19.10
N THR A 181 -11.40 -5.69 19.90
CA THR A 181 -10.77 -5.79 21.22
C THR A 181 -9.24 -5.93 21.16
N ALA A 182 -8.67 -6.78 20.31
CA ALA A 182 -7.21 -6.84 20.14
C ALA A 182 -6.64 -5.50 19.60
N PHE A 183 -7.43 -4.82 18.77
CA PHE A 183 -7.15 -3.46 18.28
C PHE A 183 -7.35 -2.35 19.34
N THR A 184 -8.09 -2.61 20.43
CA THR A 184 -8.29 -1.66 21.54
C THR A 184 -7.20 -1.70 22.60
N GLU A 185 -6.41 -2.79 22.67
CA GLU A 185 -5.30 -2.89 23.63
C GLU A 185 -4.01 -2.20 23.14
N PHE A 186 -3.79 -2.12 21.82
CA PHE A 186 -2.60 -1.49 21.22
C PHE A 186 -2.84 -0.27 20.29
N PRO A 187 -3.96 0.48 20.37
CA PRO A 187 -4.25 1.55 19.41
C PRO A 187 -3.23 2.68 19.48
N SER A 188 -2.64 2.94 20.65
CA SER A 188 -1.60 3.95 20.84
C SER A 188 -0.25 3.59 20.23
N ILE A 189 0.02 2.30 20.02
CA ILE A 189 1.25 1.82 19.37
C ILE A 189 1.06 1.87 17.85
N PHE A 190 -0.03 1.31 17.33
CA PHE A 190 -0.27 1.28 15.88
C PHE A 190 -0.57 2.66 15.28
N SER A 191 -1.22 3.56 16.03
CA SER A 191 -1.42 4.96 15.57
C SER A 191 -0.12 5.77 15.43
N ARG A 192 0.97 5.32 16.05
CA ARG A 192 2.30 5.95 15.91
C ARG A 192 3.09 5.42 14.73
N VAL A 193 2.68 4.28 14.16
CA VAL A 193 3.24 3.79 12.91
C VAL A 193 2.55 4.57 11.79
N GLY A 194 3.16 5.69 11.38
CA GLY A 194 2.66 6.48 10.26
C GLY A 194 2.79 5.73 8.93
N ASN A 195 1.90 6.02 7.98
CA ASN A 195 1.96 5.50 6.62
C ASN A 195 1.83 3.96 6.48
N VAL A 196 1.06 3.31 7.37
CA VAL A 196 0.70 1.90 7.23
C VAL A 196 -0.81 1.67 7.08
N VAL A 197 -1.19 0.57 6.43
CA VAL A 197 -2.52 -0.03 6.53
C VAL A 197 -2.43 -1.14 7.57
N LEU A 198 -3.22 -1.06 8.63
CA LEU A 198 -3.28 -2.08 9.66
C LEU A 198 -4.29 -3.16 9.26
N GLU A 199 -3.83 -4.40 9.18
CA GLU A 199 -4.64 -5.56 8.81
C GLU A 199 -4.60 -6.63 9.90
N GLY A 200 -5.75 -7.23 10.21
CA GLY A 200 -5.82 -8.41 11.08
C GLY A 200 -5.69 -9.68 10.27
N PHE A 201 -4.75 -10.55 10.62
CA PHE A 201 -4.64 -11.86 9.99
C PHE A 201 -5.71 -12.80 10.53
N VAL A 202 -6.60 -13.28 9.66
CA VAL A 202 -7.66 -14.23 10.02
C VAL A 202 -7.14 -15.66 9.95
N TYR A 203 -7.24 -16.42 11.04
CA TYR A 203 -6.88 -17.83 11.02
C TYR A 203 -7.81 -18.62 10.12
N TYR A 204 -7.28 -19.66 9.48
CA TYR A 204 -8.02 -20.48 8.54
C TYR A 204 -9.32 -21.05 9.15
N GLU A 205 -9.28 -21.43 10.43
CA GLU A 205 -10.43 -21.98 11.15
C GLU A 205 -11.36 -20.91 11.73
N ASP A 206 -10.95 -19.64 11.75
CA ASP A 206 -11.79 -18.51 12.15
C ASP A 206 -12.71 -18.05 11.00
N VAL A 207 -12.48 -18.54 9.78
CA VAL A 207 -13.31 -18.22 8.61
C VAL A 207 -14.51 -19.16 8.54
N ALA A 208 -15.66 -18.68 9.04
CA ALA A 208 -16.96 -19.29 8.74
C ALA A 208 -17.27 -19.14 7.24
N GLN A 209 -17.19 -20.22 6.45
CA GLN A 209 -17.87 -20.27 5.16
C GLN A 209 -19.38 -20.41 5.39
N GLY A 210 -20.05 -19.31 5.72
CA GLY A 210 -21.51 -19.27 5.78
C GLY A 210 -22.09 -18.23 6.75
N ASN A 211 -22.51 -17.10 6.20
CA ASN A 211 -23.45 -16.12 6.75
C ASN A 211 -23.11 -15.53 8.14
N VAL A 212 -22.44 -14.37 8.10
CA VAL A 212 -22.06 -13.49 9.23
C VAL A 212 -23.21 -13.07 10.17
N ALA A 213 -24.48 -13.35 9.83
CA ALA A 213 -25.64 -12.86 10.58
C ALA A 213 -25.99 -13.65 11.87
N ASN A 214 -25.47 -14.87 12.07
CA ASN A 214 -25.95 -15.76 13.15
C ASN A 214 -24.90 -16.22 14.17
N GLY A 215 -23.72 -15.58 14.21
CA GLY A 215 -22.87 -15.59 15.41
C GLY A 215 -22.16 -16.89 15.82
N LEU A 216 -22.34 -18.04 15.15
CA LEU A 216 -21.47 -19.23 15.28
C LEU A 216 -21.57 -20.05 13.98
N GLY A 217 -20.67 -19.79 13.02
CA GLY A 217 -20.58 -20.52 11.77
C GLY A 217 -19.80 -21.84 11.92
N ALA A 218 -20.22 -22.87 11.20
CA ALA A 218 -19.48 -24.13 11.15
C ALA A 218 -18.11 -23.94 10.47
N CYS A 219 -17.07 -24.57 11.02
CA CYS A 219 -15.73 -24.58 10.46
C CYS A 219 -15.74 -25.06 9.00
N GLY A 220 -14.91 -24.45 8.15
CA GLY A 220 -14.65 -24.98 6.81
C GLY A 220 -14.26 -26.46 6.88
N SER A 221 -15.00 -27.32 6.17
CA SER A 221 -14.69 -28.75 6.12
C SER A 221 -13.44 -28.99 5.28
N GLY A 222 -12.38 -29.53 5.90
CA GLY A 222 -11.15 -29.94 5.22
C GLY A 222 -10.11 -28.82 5.06
N LEU A 223 -8.83 -29.22 4.99
CA LEU A 223 -7.74 -28.32 4.63
C LEU A 223 -7.78 -28.01 3.12
N PRO A 224 -7.41 -26.79 2.68
CA PRO A 224 -7.30 -26.50 1.25
C PRO A 224 -6.21 -27.41 0.66
N LEU A 225 -6.51 -28.13 -0.42
CA LEU A 225 -5.58 -29.08 -1.04
C LEU A 225 -4.22 -28.43 -1.35
N ASN A 226 -4.23 -27.17 -1.80
CA ASN A 226 -3.02 -26.40 -2.08
C ASN A 226 -2.14 -26.16 -0.83
N VAL A 227 -2.73 -26.03 0.36
CA VAL A 227 -1.98 -25.85 1.62
C VAL A 227 -1.33 -27.16 2.06
N VAL A 228 -2.04 -28.29 1.91
CA VAL A 228 -1.51 -29.61 2.24
C VAL A 228 -0.33 -29.95 1.34
N GLU A 229 -0.44 -29.69 0.04
CA GLU A 229 0.64 -29.91 -0.93
C GLU A 229 1.85 -29.01 -0.63
N LYS A 230 1.64 -27.72 -0.37
CA LYS A 230 2.70 -26.78 0.04
C LYS A 230 3.40 -27.23 1.31
N ALA A 231 2.65 -27.64 2.33
CA ALA A 231 3.21 -28.11 3.59
C ALA A 231 4.04 -29.40 3.39
N ALA A 232 3.51 -30.35 2.63
CA ALA A 232 4.18 -31.60 2.32
C ALA A 232 5.50 -31.38 1.55
N ALA A 233 5.52 -30.42 0.61
CA ALA A 233 6.69 -30.10 -0.20
C ALA A 233 7.91 -29.69 0.64
N VAL A 234 7.70 -29.08 1.82
CA VAL A 234 8.77 -28.65 2.73
C VAL A 234 8.85 -29.49 4.01
N GLY A 235 8.06 -30.57 4.11
CA GLY A 235 7.99 -31.40 5.32
C GLY A 235 7.45 -30.67 6.55
N MET A 236 6.64 -29.63 6.36
CA MET A 236 6.06 -28.88 7.47
C MET A 236 4.95 -29.69 8.13
N PRO A 237 5.00 -29.92 9.46
CA PRO A 237 3.98 -30.67 10.15
C PRO A 237 2.68 -29.87 10.17
N ILE A 238 1.63 -30.48 9.63
CA ILE A 238 0.26 -30.02 9.77
C ILE A 238 -0.48 -31.04 10.64
N SER A 239 -1.24 -30.58 11.64
CA SER A 239 -2.02 -31.49 12.46
C SER A 239 -3.18 -32.04 11.62
N GLY A 240 -3.14 -33.35 11.33
CA GLY A 240 -4.24 -34.08 10.71
C GLY A 240 -5.45 -34.29 11.63
N SER A 241 -5.58 -33.55 12.73
CA SER A 241 -6.75 -33.62 13.62
C SER A 241 -8.05 -33.23 12.93
N HIS A 242 -7.98 -32.64 11.73
CA HIS A 242 -9.13 -32.41 10.86
C HIS A 242 -9.52 -33.63 10.00
N ASP A 243 -8.69 -34.68 9.95
CA ASP A 243 -8.96 -35.90 9.16
C ASP A 243 -9.91 -36.89 9.87
N PHE A 244 -10.25 -36.65 11.14
CA PHE A 244 -11.12 -37.55 11.91
C PHE A 244 -12.29 -36.81 12.63
N GLY A 245 -13.10 -36.07 11.86
CA GLY A 245 -14.55 -36.12 12.06
C GLY A 245 -15.27 -35.05 12.89
N SER A 246 -14.60 -34.01 13.42
CA SER A 246 -15.31 -32.80 13.90
C SER A 246 -14.35 -31.61 14.02
N PRO A 247 -14.35 -30.65 13.08
CA PRO A 247 -13.54 -29.44 13.22
C PRO A 247 -14.13 -28.58 14.34
N ASN A 248 -13.43 -28.50 15.48
CA ASN A 248 -13.76 -27.54 16.53
C ASN A 248 -13.22 -26.16 16.11
N CYS A 249 -14.09 -25.16 16.04
CA CYS A 249 -13.71 -23.78 15.74
C CYS A 249 -13.26 -23.10 17.03
N ASP A 250 -12.13 -23.54 17.56
CA ASP A 250 -11.61 -23.08 18.85
C ASP A 250 -10.39 -22.17 18.72
N GLY A 251 -10.05 -21.75 17.49
CA GLY A 251 -8.89 -20.90 17.20
C GLY A 251 -7.55 -21.53 17.61
N SER A 252 -7.50 -22.84 17.89
CA SER A 252 -6.28 -23.58 18.26
C SER A 252 -5.62 -24.23 17.04
N SER A 253 -5.73 -23.54 15.90
CA SER A 253 -5.47 -24.08 14.58
C SER A 253 -4.09 -24.66 14.37
N SER A 254 -4.01 -25.53 13.35
CA SER A 254 -2.74 -26.03 12.83
C SER A 254 -1.81 -24.86 12.47
N ILE A 255 -0.77 -24.65 13.29
CA ILE A 255 0.24 -23.59 13.10
C ILE A 255 0.79 -23.62 11.67
N GLY A 256 0.98 -24.81 11.09
CA GLY A 256 1.45 -24.95 9.71
C GLY A 256 0.49 -24.39 8.66
N VAL A 257 -0.82 -24.63 8.82
CA VAL A 257 -1.83 -24.13 7.87
C VAL A 257 -1.86 -22.61 7.90
N ASN A 258 -1.90 -22.01 9.09
CA ASN A 258 -1.88 -20.56 9.25
C ASN A 258 -0.55 -19.94 8.81
N ALA A 259 0.58 -20.65 8.93
CA ALA A 259 1.86 -20.17 8.44
C ALA A 259 1.85 -19.99 6.90
N ILE A 260 1.30 -20.97 6.16
CA ILE A 260 1.14 -20.86 4.70
C ILE A 260 0.12 -19.78 4.34
N LYS A 261 -0.99 -19.67 5.06
CA LYS A 261 -1.98 -18.62 4.81
C LYS A 261 -1.43 -17.22 5.08
N LEU A 262 -0.57 -17.06 6.08
CA LEU A 262 0.12 -15.82 6.35
C LEU A 262 1.10 -15.47 5.22
N GLU A 263 1.81 -16.45 4.66
CA GLU A 263 2.65 -16.26 3.47
C GLU A 263 1.83 -15.77 2.25
N GLU A 264 0.65 -16.36 2.03
CA GLU A 264 -0.27 -15.93 0.96
C GLU A 264 -0.76 -14.48 1.16
N GLN A 265 -1.10 -14.09 2.40
CA GLN A 265 -1.48 -12.71 2.72
C GLN A 265 -0.31 -11.74 2.50
N ILE A 266 0.91 -12.10 2.94
CA ILE A 266 2.09 -11.23 2.76
C ILE A 266 2.37 -10.96 1.29
N LYS A 267 2.27 -11.99 0.44
CA LYS A 267 2.43 -11.82 -1.02
C LYS A 267 1.41 -10.85 -1.57
N LYS A 268 0.14 -11.04 -1.20
CA LYS A 268 -0.95 -10.17 -1.61
C LYS A 268 -0.72 -8.72 -1.16
N ASP A 269 -0.40 -8.50 0.11
CA ASP A 269 -0.18 -7.16 0.67
C ASP A 269 1.05 -6.48 0.08
N PHE A 270 2.10 -7.24 -0.19
CA PHE A 270 3.29 -6.75 -0.87
C PHE A 270 2.96 -6.26 -2.28
N GLU A 271 2.21 -7.05 -3.06
CA GLU A 271 1.79 -6.68 -4.41
C GLU A 271 0.82 -5.47 -4.38
N ASP A 272 -0.19 -5.51 -3.51
CA ASP A 272 -1.21 -4.46 -3.37
C ASP A 272 -0.61 -3.12 -2.89
N SER A 273 0.46 -3.17 -2.09
CA SER A 273 1.19 -2.00 -1.62
C SER A 273 2.24 -1.49 -2.63
N GLY A 274 2.36 -2.11 -3.80
CA GLY A 274 3.34 -1.72 -4.82
C GLY A 274 4.75 -2.15 -4.46
N ASN A 275 4.89 -3.42 -4.10
CA ASN A 275 6.13 -4.06 -3.67
C ASN A 275 6.73 -3.41 -2.42
N GLN A 276 5.89 -2.91 -1.50
CA GLN A 276 6.37 -2.40 -0.23
C GLN A 276 6.45 -3.54 0.79
N PRO A 277 7.61 -3.72 1.46
CA PRO A 277 7.75 -4.72 2.49
C PRO A 277 6.74 -4.55 3.63
N VAL A 278 6.19 -5.68 4.08
CA VAL A 278 5.15 -5.79 5.10
C VAL A 278 5.77 -5.82 6.49
N ILE A 279 5.12 -5.18 7.46
CA ILE A 279 5.47 -5.24 8.89
C ILE A 279 4.61 -6.31 9.55
N LEU A 280 5.23 -7.24 10.29
CA LEU A 280 4.49 -8.27 11.03
C LEU A 280 4.54 -8.01 12.53
N VAL A 281 3.38 -8.15 13.19
CA VAL A 281 3.28 -8.07 14.64
C VAL A 281 2.54 -9.31 15.14
N GLY A 282 3.25 -10.19 15.84
CA GLY A 282 2.69 -11.40 16.41
C GLY A 282 2.37 -11.24 17.88
N TYR A 283 1.13 -11.50 18.27
CA TYR A 283 0.70 -11.58 19.66
C TYR A 283 0.49 -13.03 20.09
N SER A 284 1.03 -13.45 21.24
CA SER A 284 0.80 -14.79 21.78
C SER A 284 1.12 -15.91 20.77
N MET A 285 0.15 -16.73 20.38
CA MET A 285 0.30 -17.79 19.36
C MET A 285 0.61 -17.23 17.96
N GLY A 286 0.17 -16.03 17.63
CA GLY A 286 0.51 -15.38 16.36
C GLY A 286 2.01 -15.23 16.15
N GLY A 287 2.79 -15.13 17.23
CA GLY A 287 4.25 -15.20 17.15
C GLY A 287 4.78 -16.55 16.67
N SER A 288 4.14 -17.66 17.04
CA SER A 288 4.49 -19.00 16.55
C SER A 288 4.14 -19.17 15.08
N ILE A 289 3.03 -18.59 14.62
CA ILE A 289 2.61 -18.62 13.21
C ILE A 289 3.59 -17.85 12.33
N ILE A 290 3.98 -16.63 12.73
CA ILE A 290 5.00 -15.86 11.99
C ILE A 290 6.30 -16.63 11.88
N ARG A 291 6.75 -17.27 12.97
CA ARG A 291 7.97 -18.10 12.95
C ARG A 291 7.81 -19.32 12.03
N GLY A 292 6.65 -19.98 12.06
CA GLY A 292 6.32 -21.07 11.15
C GLY A 292 6.38 -20.63 9.70
N MET A 293 5.84 -19.45 9.39
CA MET A 293 5.85 -18.87 8.05
C MET A 293 7.27 -18.53 7.58
N ILE A 294 8.10 -17.94 8.45
CA ILE A 294 9.51 -17.64 8.11
C ILE A 294 10.28 -18.94 7.83
N ALA A 295 10.09 -19.97 8.65
CA ALA A 295 10.73 -21.27 8.44
C ALA A 295 10.24 -21.93 7.14
N TYR A 296 8.94 -21.87 6.87
CA TYR A 296 8.34 -22.33 5.63
C TYR A 296 8.97 -21.63 4.41
N SER A 297 9.04 -20.29 4.42
CA SER A 297 9.62 -19.49 3.33
C SER A 297 11.09 -19.86 3.03
N GLN A 298 11.88 -20.09 4.10
CA GLN A 298 13.27 -20.54 3.96
C GLN A 298 13.40 -21.93 3.34
N LEU A 299 12.54 -22.87 3.75
CA LEU A 299 12.56 -24.24 3.23
C LEU A 299 11.99 -24.32 1.81
N ALA A 300 11.00 -23.49 1.49
CA ALA A 300 10.40 -23.40 0.16
C ALA A 300 11.33 -22.69 -0.85
N GLY A 301 12.27 -21.86 -0.37
CA GLY A 301 13.14 -21.06 -1.23
C GLY A 301 12.41 -19.96 -1.99
N ASP A 302 11.27 -19.49 -1.47
CA ASP A 302 10.42 -18.50 -2.13
C ASP A 302 10.87 -17.04 -1.88
N HIS A 303 11.83 -16.84 -0.98
CA HIS A 303 12.38 -15.54 -0.56
C HIS A 303 11.34 -14.54 -0.03
N VAL A 304 10.15 -14.99 0.37
CA VAL A 304 9.10 -14.12 0.96
C VAL A 304 9.63 -13.46 2.23
N ALA A 305 10.21 -14.24 3.13
CA ALA A 305 10.73 -13.75 4.39
C ALA A 305 11.91 -12.76 4.23
N GLU A 306 12.63 -12.83 3.11
CA GLU A 306 13.78 -11.98 2.81
C GLU A 306 13.38 -10.68 2.10
N LYS A 307 12.44 -10.76 1.16
CA LYS A 307 12.13 -9.66 0.23
C LYS A 307 10.86 -8.89 0.57
N MET A 308 9.90 -9.55 1.22
CA MET A 308 8.55 -9.02 1.39
C MET A 308 8.24 -8.63 2.84
N ILE A 309 9.18 -8.86 3.78
CA ILE A 309 9.01 -8.51 5.19
C ILE A 309 10.03 -7.45 5.57
N ASP A 310 9.57 -6.32 6.10
CA ASP A 310 10.39 -5.22 6.60
C ASP A 310 10.90 -5.52 8.02
N SER A 311 9.99 -5.94 8.89
CA SER A 311 10.26 -6.17 10.30
C SER A 311 9.24 -7.10 10.94
N VAL A 312 9.65 -7.74 12.03
CA VAL A 312 8.82 -8.64 12.83
C VAL A 312 8.92 -8.23 14.29
N SER A 313 7.78 -8.02 14.93
CA SER A 313 7.68 -7.75 16.37
C SER A 313 6.84 -8.81 17.07
N PHE A 314 7.22 -9.21 18.28
CA PHE A 314 6.48 -10.17 19.08
C PHE A 314 6.02 -9.53 20.40
N ILE A 315 4.73 -9.66 20.71
CA ILE A 315 4.12 -9.19 21.96
C ILE A 315 3.59 -10.41 22.71
N HIS A 316 4.08 -10.65 23.92
CA HIS A 316 3.69 -11.82 24.74
C HIS A 316 3.75 -13.18 24.01
N GLY A 317 4.67 -13.33 23.05
CA GLY A 317 4.78 -14.57 22.29
C GLY A 317 5.11 -15.77 23.18
N VAL A 318 4.52 -16.93 22.88
CA VAL A 318 4.77 -18.19 23.60
C VAL A 318 5.97 -18.94 23.03
N GLN A 319 7.13 -18.28 22.88
CA GLN A 319 8.27 -18.88 22.16
C GLN A 319 8.86 -20.13 22.85
N GLN A 320 8.56 -20.34 24.13
CA GLN A 320 8.98 -21.49 24.94
C GLN A 320 7.81 -22.34 25.45
N GLY A 321 6.61 -22.13 24.90
CA GLY A 321 5.37 -22.66 25.46
C GLY A 321 4.89 -21.87 26.68
N SER A 322 3.68 -22.16 27.14
CA SER A 322 3.11 -21.56 28.37
C SER A 322 3.18 -22.59 29.50
N PRO A 323 3.60 -22.21 30.72
CA PRO A 323 3.48 -23.07 31.90
C PRO A 323 2.06 -23.60 32.12
N LEU A 324 1.04 -22.83 31.69
CA LEU A 324 -0.37 -23.22 31.76
C LEU A 324 -0.70 -24.36 30.79
N ALA A 325 -0.03 -24.45 29.64
CA ALA A 325 -0.18 -25.58 28.72
C ALA A 325 0.42 -26.87 29.31
N ASN A 326 1.51 -26.75 30.08
CA ASN A 326 2.11 -27.88 30.80
C ASN A 326 1.33 -28.29 32.06
N ALA A 327 0.46 -27.44 32.60
CA ALA A 327 -0.34 -27.76 33.79
C ALA A 327 -1.52 -28.72 33.48
N GLY A 328 -1.90 -28.86 32.20
CA GLY A 328 -2.94 -29.78 31.74
C GLY A 328 -2.45 -31.09 31.12
N ALA A 329 -1.14 -31.26 30.91
CA ALA A 329 -0.56 -32.44 30.23
C ALA A 329 0.42 -33.21 31.14
N ILE A 330 0.15 -34.51 31.32
CA ILE A 330 0.99 -35.52 31.99
C ILE A 330 2.31 -35.72 31.20
N PRO A 331 3.36 -36.34 31.78
CA PRO A 331 4.68 -35.77 32.10
C PRO A 331 5.60 -35.42 30.90
N PRO A 332 6.70 -34.66 31.10
CA PRO A 332 7.47 -34.02 30.04
C PRO A 332 8.19 -34.99 29.08
N ILE A 333 8.22 -34.59 27.81
CA ILE A 333 9.13 -35.13 26.78
C ILE A 333 10.58 -34.94 27.25
N ARG A 334 11.29 -36.06 27.47
CA ARG A 334 12.73 -36.06 27.72
C ARG A 334 13.48 -35.68 26.44
N LEU A 335 14.14 -34.51 26.46
CA LEU A 335 15.18 -34.19 25.48
C LEU A 335 16.29 -35.25 25.53
N TRP A 336 16.52 -35.92 24.40
CA TRP A 336 17.69 -36.77 24.19
C TRP A 336 18.96 -35.90 24.24
N ARG A 337 19.82 -36.17 25.22
CA ARG A 337 21.16 -35.59 25.31
C ARG A 337 22.09 -36.43 24.42
N ALA A 338 22.56 -35.85 23.32
CA ALA A 338 23.61 -36.47 22.50
C ALA A 338 24.88 -36.64 23.34
N ALA A 339 25.30 -37.88 23.56
CA ALA A 339 26.59 -38.21 24.16
C ALA A 339 27.70 -37.79 23.18
N ARG A 340 28.61 -36.91 23.63
CA ARG A 340 29.90 -36.71 22.99
C ARG A 340 30.85 -37.80 23.49
N ASN A 341 31.35 -38.62 22.56
CA ASN A 341 32.45 -39.53 22.80
C ASN A 341 33.73 -38.73 23.14
N SER A 342 34.41 -39.17 24.19
CA SER A 342 35.84 -38.96 24.43
C SER A 342 36.51 -40.32 24.38
#